data_AF-A0A917QR19-F1
#
_entry.id   AF-A0A917QR19-F1
#
_cell.length_a   1.000
_cell.length_b   1.000
_cell.length_c   1.000
_cell.angle_alpha   90.00
_cell.angle_beta   90.00
_cell.angle_gamma   90.00
#
_symmetry.space_group_name_H-M   'P 1'
#
loop_
_entity.id
_entity.type
_entity.pdbx_description
1 polymer ?
#
loop_
_entity_poly.entity_id
_entity_poly.type
_entity_poly.pdbx_seq_one_letter_code
_entity_poly.pdbx_strand_id
1 'polypeptide(L)'
;MRFSPDDVVFRVRFNLEEVTTAEAALHAWLPLVAELRPRALEFEEASPDGLRRGFVANMLVVSPLTGAGDVPDRLRASVKPLIERLGMDAAKFEVDEEGNRGFVDSKDAEGMPYGAYLIFALIGEDPFNPEGEEMDYEDTGEDLLP
;
A
#
# COMPACT_ATOMS: atom_id res chain seq x y z
N MET A 1 14.05 -5.62 -0.99
CA MET A 1 14.19 -4.92 0.33
C MET A 1 14.10 -5.93 1.49
N ARG A 2 14.83 -5.75 2.60
CA ARG A 2 14.70 -6.61 3.81
C ARG A 2 13.91 -5.88 4.91
N PHE A 3 12.89 -6.51 5.48
CA PHE A 3 12.10 -6.01 6.61
C PHE A 3 12.40 -6.80 7.89
N SER A 4 12.20 -6.18 9.06
CA SER A 4 12.36 -6.83 10.37
C SER A 4 11.13 -7.67 10.70
N PRO A 5 11.24 -8.80 11.41
CA PRO A 5 10.08 -9.52 11.96
C PRO A 5 9.18 -8.68 12.87
N ASP A 6 9.70 -7.55 13.38
CA ASP A 6 8.96 -6.58 14.19
C ASP A 6 8.41 -5.40 13.37
N ASP A 7 8.51 -5.42 12.03
CA ASP A 7 7.92 -4.44 11.15
C ASP A 7 6.52 -4.88 10.69
N VAL A 8 5.62 -3.91 10.51
CA VAL A 8 4.40 -4.06 9.71
C VAL A 8 4.61 -3.31 8.41
N VAL A 9 4.55 -4.04 7.30
CA VAL A 9 4.68 -3.50 5.95
C VAL A 9 3.29 -3.30 5.36
N PHE A 10 3.03 -2.08 4.90
CA PHE A 10 1.77 -1.69 4.29
C PHE A 10 1.93 -1.49 2.80
N ARG A 11 1.00 -2.01 2.01
CA ARG A 11 0.76 -1.61 0.62
C ARG A 11 -0.57 -0.88 0.56
N VAL A 12 -0.52 0.43 0.33
CA VAL A 12 -1.71 1.28 0.25
C VAL A 12 -1.95 1.67 -1.20
N ARG A 13 -3.15 1.38 -1.71
CA ARG A 13 -3.58 1.78 -3.05
C ARG A 13 -4.50 2.99 -3.00
N PHE A 14 -4.27 3.90 -3.94
CA PHE A 14 -5.01 5.15 -4.10
C PHE A 14 -5.55 5.29 -5.53
N ASN A 15 -6.68 5.98 -5.68
CA ASN A 15 -7.29 6.31 -6.96
C ASN A 15 -7.89 7.73 -6.91
N LEU A 16 -7.36 8.64 -7.71
CA LEU A 16 -7.87 10.00 -7.89
C LEU A 16 -8.63 10.07 -9.23
N GLU A 17 -9.92 9.74 -9.20
CA GLU A 17 -10.74 9.53 -10.41
C GLU A 17 -10.99 10.79 -11.22
N GLU A 18 -11.13 11.93 -10.54
CA GLU A 18 -11.46 13.22 -11.17
C GLU A 18 -10.22 14.01 -11.61
N VAL A 19 -9.01 13.54 -11.25
CA VAL A 19 -7.76 14.23 -11.57
C VAL A 19 -7.29 13.84 -12.96
N THR A 20 -7.03 14.84 -13.79
CA THR A 20 -6.72 14.66 -15.22
C THR A 20 -5.26 14.96 -15.59
N THR A 21 -4.41 15.34 -14.62
CA THR A 21 -2.99 15.58 -14.87
C THR A 21 -2.10 14.96 -13.79
N ALA A 22 -0.92 14.49 -14.19
CA ALA A 22 0.06 13.92 -13.28
C ALA A 22 0.54 14.92 -12.21
N GLU A 23 0.71 16.19 -12.59
CA GLU A 23 1.09 17.27 -11.65
C GLU A 23 0.04 17.43 -10.55
N ALA A 24 -1.25 17.49 -10.89
CA ALA A 24 -2.31 17.59 -9.90
C ALA A 24 -2.38 16.36 -9.00
N ALA A 25 -2.18 15.15 -9.55
CA ALA A 25 -2.17 13.91 -8.78
C ALA A 25 -1.00 13.89 -7.77
N LEU A 26 0.20 14.27 -8.22
CA LEU A 26 1.36 14.42 -7.35
C LEU A 26 1.09 15.43 -6.23
N HIS A 27 0.57 16.62 -6.55
CA HIS A 27 0.24 17.62 -5.55
C HIS A 27 -0.78 17.14 -4.51
N ALA A 28 -1.75 16.33 -4.93
CA ALA A 28 -2.72 15.74 -4.02
C ALA A 28 -2.06 14.76 -3.03
N TRP A 29 -1.11 13.93 -3.49
CA TRP A 29 -0.43 12.94 -2.63
C TRP A 29 0.78 13.47 -1.86
N LEU A 30 1.39 14.59 -2.27
CA LEU A 30 2.57 15.17 -1.63
C LEU A 30 2.46 15.32 -0.10
N PRO A 31 1.34 15.83 0.48
CA PRO A 31 1.20 15.92 1.93
C PRO A 31 1.29 14.56 2.62
N LEU A 32 0.70 13.53 2.02
CA LEU A 32 0.71 12.17 2.56
C LEU A 32 2.10 11.55 2.46
N VAL A 33 2.80 11.77 1.35
CA VAL A 33 4.19 11.32 1.17
C VAL A 33 5.11 11.97 2.20
N ALA A 34 4.95 13.27 2.47
CA ALA A 34 5.73 13.98 3.47
C ALA A 34 5.45 13.48 4.90
N GLU A 35 4.20 13.16 5.20
CA GLU A 35 3.76 12.64 6.49
C GLU A 35 4.21 11.20 6.73
N LEU A 36 3.86 10.28 5.82
CA LEU A 36 4.08 8.84 5.98
C LEU A 36 5.51 8.39 5.64
N ARG A 37 6.25 9.21 4.88
CA ARG A 37 7.63 8.90 4.42
C ARG A 37 7.72 7.48 3.84
N PRO A 38 6.94 7.15 2.80
CA PRO A 38 6.91 5.81 2.25
C PRO A 38 8.31 5.40 1.76
N ARG A 39 8.61 4.11 1.88
CA ARG A 39 9.85 3.51 1.36
C ARG A 39 9.85 3.43 -0.16
N ALA A 40 8.67 3.27 -0.76
CA ALA A 40 8.47 3.28 -2.20
C ALA A 40 7.11 3.91 -2.53
N LEU A 41 7.04 4.59 -3.67
CA LEU A 41 5.82 5.12 -4.25
C LEU A 41 5.86 4.84 -5.74
N GLU A 42 4.86 4.14 -6.24
CA GLU A 42 4.56 4.04 -7.67
C GLU A 42 3.28 4.83 -7.92
N PHE A 43 3.24 5.61 -8.99
CA PHE A 43 2.00 6.23 -9.45
C PHE A 43 1.99 6.25 -10.97
N GLU A 44 0.80 6.14 -11.52
CA GLU A 44 0.58 6.05 -12.96
C GLU A 44 -0.80 6.59 -13.31
N GLU A 45 -0.97 6.97 -14.57
CA GLU A 45 -2.30 7.21 -15.12
C GLU A 45 -3.02 5.87 -15.24
N ALA A 46 -4.29 5.83 -14.84
CA ALA A 46 -5.10 4.63 -14.97
C ALA A 46 -5.24 4.24 -16.45
N SER A 47 -5.08 2.95 -16.76
CA SER A 47 -5.22 2.45 -18.12
C SER A 47 -6.60 2.81 -18.70
N PRO A 48 -6.68 3.29 -19.95
CA PRO A 48 -7.95 3.60 -20.61
C PRO A 48 -8.83 2.34 -20.81
N ASP A 49 -8.22 1.16 -20.85
CA ASP A 49 -8.92 -0.13 -20.97
C ASP A 49 -9.28 -0.72 -19.60
N GLY A 50 -8.85 -0.08 -18.51
CA GLY A 50 -9.10 -0.50 -17.14
C GLY A 50 -10.46 -0.06 -16.58
N LEU A 51 -10.78 -0.58 -15.39
CA LEU A 51 -12.00 -0.16 -14.66
C LEU A 51 -11.84 1.18 -13.94
N ARG A 52 -10.60 1.61 -13.66
CA ARG A 52 -10.28 2.85 -12.95
C ARG A 52 -10.02 3.99 -13.94
N ARG A 53 -10.15 5.22 -13.48
CA ARG A 53 -9.92 6.46 -14.23
C ARG A 53 -8.98 7.38 -13.46
N GLY A 54 -8.45 8.39 -14.13
CA GLY A 54 -7.58 9.38 -13.50
C GLY A 54 -6.22 8.80 -13.16
N PHE A 55 -5.78 8.96 -11.91
CA PHE A 55 -4.44 8.51 -11.48
C PHE A 55 -4.53 7.53 -10.32
N VAL A 56 -3.73 6.46 -10.39
CA VAL A 56 -3.59 5.48 -9.32
C VAL A 56 -2.21 5.55 -8.70
N ALA A 57 -2.11 5.18 -7.42
CA ALA A 57 -0.84 5.06 -6.74
C ALA A 57 -0.78 3.85 -5.82
N ASN A 58 0.43 3.41 -5.54
CA ASN A 58 0.79 2.34 -4.63
C ASN A 58 1.92 2.84 -3.72
N MET A 59 1.65 2.97 -2.43
CA MET A 59 2.65 3.37 -1.43
C MET A 59 3.05 2.17 -0.57
N LEU A 60 4.36 1.96 -0.42
CA LEU A 60 4.93 1.06 0.56
C LEU A 60 5.31 1.85 1.82
N VAL A 61 4.63 1.59 2.92
CA VAL A 61 4.90 2.20 4.22
C VAL A 61 5.36 1.12 5.19
N VAL A 62 6.23 1.46 6.13
CA VAL A 62 6.70 0.53 7.16
C VAL A 62 6.55 1.20 8.52
N SER A 63 5.94 0.51 9.46
CA SER A 63 5.82 0.96 10.85
C SER A 63 6.20 -0.18 11.80
N PRO A 64 6.57 0.11 13.05
CA PRO A 64 6.83 -0.94 14.03
C PRO A 64 5.54 -1.68 14.39
N LEU A 65 5.66 -2.98 14.67
CA LEU A 65 4.60 -3.80 15.26
C LEU A 65 4.38 -3.38 16.72
N THR A 66 3.20 -2.82 16.97
CA THR A 66 2.76 -2.29 18.27
C THR A 66 1.61 -3.10 18.87
N GLY A 67 1.17 -2.71 20.06
CA GLY A 67 0.08 -3.37 20.77
C GLY A 67 0.54 -4.51 21.68
N ALA A 68 -0.40 -5.01 22.47
CA ALA A 68 -0.24 -6.17 23.35
C ALA A 68 -1.26 -7.24 22.95
N GLY A 69 -1.01 -8.48 23.33
CA GLY A 69 -1.86 -9.62 22.95
C GLY A 69 -1.14 -10.57 22.01
N ASP A 70 -1.92 -11.39 21.32
CA ASP A 70 -1.41 -12.29 20.28
C ASP A 70 -1.08 -11.54 18.98
N VAL A 71 -0.57 -12.27 17.99
CA VAL A 71 -0.14 -11.69 16.70
C VAL A 71 -1.30 -10.95 15.99
N PRO A 72 -2.51 -11.53 15.85
CA PRO A 72 -3.67 -10.81 15.32
C PRO A 72 -3.98 -9.49 16.03
N ASP A 73 -4.00 -9.49 17.37
CA ASP A 73 -4.29 -8.29 18.16
C ASP A 73 -3.26 -7.17 17.93
N ARG A 74 -1.98 -7.55 17.89
CA ARG A 74 -0.86 -6.63 17.60
C ARG A 74 -0.93 -6.07 16.18
N LEU A 75 -1.26 -6.90 15.19
CA LEU A 75 -1.44 -6.44 13.81
C LEU A 75 -2.58 -5.41 13.74
N ARG A 76 -3.74 -5.71 14.32
CA ARG A 76 -4.89 -4.78 14.36
C ARG A 76 -4.54 -3.45 15.02
N ALA A 77 -3.85 -3.50 16.16
CA ALA A 77 -3.41 -2.29 16.86
C ALA A 77 -2.46 -1.43 16.01
N SER A 78 -1.57 -2.06 15.25
CA SER A 78 -0.57 -1.38 14.42
C SER A 78 -1.15 -0.77 13.15
N VAL A 79 -2.16 -1.42 12.56
CA VAL A 79 -2.76 -1.00 11.29
C VAL A 79 -3.84 0.07 11.49
N LYS A 80 -4.57 0.02 12.62
CA LYS A 80 -5.70 0.90 12.91
C LYS A 80 -5.41 2.41 12.70
N PRO A 81 -4.29 2.99 13.19
CA PRO A 81 -4.03 4.42 13.02
C PRO A 81 -3.91 4.83 11.55
N LEU A 82 -3.33 3.99 10.69
CA LEU A 82 -3.18 4.27 9.27
C LEU A 82 -4.53 4.20 8.54
N ILE A 83 -5.34 3.18 8.84
CA ILE A 83 -6.69 3.05 8.29
C ILE A 83 -7.52 4.29 8.63
N GLU A 84 -7.59 4.66 9.93
CA GLU A 84 -8.37 5.80 10.39
C GLU A 84 -7.85 7.12 9.79
N ARG A 85 -6.53 7.27 9.67
CA ARG A 85 -5.90 8.44 9.05
C ARG A 85 -6.28 8.60 7.57
N LEU A 86 -6.49 7.49 6.87
CA LEU A 86 -6.89 7.46 5.46
C LEU A 86 -8.42 7.50 5.28
N GLY A 87 -9.18 7.66 6.37
CA GLY A 87 -10.65 7.74 6.35
C GLY A 87 -11.37 6.41 6.15
N MET A 88 -10.64 5.29 6.20
CA MET A 88 -11.21 3.96 6.03
C MET A 88 -11.76 3.41 7.36
N ASP A 89 -12.62 2.38 7.30
CA ASP A 89 -13.23 1.76 8.48
C ASP A 89 -12.37 0.63 9.04
N ALA A 90 -11.73 0.87 10.20
CA ALA A 90 -10.84 -0.11 10.83
C ALA A 90 -11.58 -1.36 11.31
N ALA A 91 -12.90 -1.29 11.53
CA ALA A 91 -13.70 -2.45 11.91
C ALA A 91 -13.85 -3.46 10.75
N LYS A 92 -13.59 -3.04 9.52
CA LYS A 92 -13.59 -3.89 8.31
C LYS A 92 -12.22 -4.50 8.00
N PHE A 93 -11.22 -4.32 8.86
CA PHE A 93 -9.91 -4.93 8.64
C PHE A 93 -9.98 -6.44 8.89
N GLU A 94 -9.88 -7.21 7.82
CA GLU A 94 -9.87 -8.67 7.83
C GLU A 94 -8.43 -9.16 8.01
N VAL A 95 -8.25 -10.21 8.82
CA VAL A 95 -6.95 -10.86 9.05
C VAL A 95 -7.08 -12.31 8.59
N ASP A 96 -5.98 -12.86 8.09
CA ASP A 96 -5.91 -14.25 7.64
C ASP A 96 -5.95 -15.27 8.80
N GLU A 97 -5.85 -16.55 8.47
CA GLU A 97 -5.89 -17.63 9.46
C GLU A 97 -4.66 -17.63 10.37
N GLU A 98 -3.50 -17.26 9.81
CA GLU A 98 -2.21 -17.19 10.50
C GLU A 98 -2.08 -15.97 11.42
N GLY A 99 -2.90 -14.94 11.21
CA GLY A 99 -2.94 -13.76 12.08
C GLY A 99 -1.92 -12.67 11.73
N ASN A 100 -1.05 -12.89 10.74
CA ASN A 100 0.08 -12.04 10.41
C ASN A 100 -0.13 -11.19 9.15
N ARG A 101 -1.19 -11.46 8.38
CA ARG A 101 -1.59 -10.66 7.23
C ARG A 101 -3.02 -10.15 7.41
N GLY A 102 -3.30 -9.00 6.81
CA GLY A 102 -4.68 -8.57 6.66
C GLY A 102 -4.86 -7.54 5.57
N PHE A 103 -6.11 -7.23 5.29
CA PHE A 103 -6.47 -6.17 4.35
C PHE A 103 -7.75 -5.45 4.79
N VAL A 104 -7.92 -4.24 4.28
CA VAL A 104 -9.20 -3.53 4.30
C VAL A 104 -9.42 -2.90 2.94
N ASP A 105 -10.62 -3.04 2.40
CA ASP A 105 -11.06 -2.38 1.19
C ASP A 105 -12.15 -1.33 1.50
N SER A 106 -12.19 -0.29 0.68
CA SER A 106 -13.36 0.58 0.55
C SER A 106 -13.94 0.35 -0.83
N LYS A 107 -15.18 -0.13 -0.88
CA LYS A 107 -15.94 -0.22 -2.14
C LYS A 107 -16.27 1.16 -2.71
N ASP A 108 -16.27 2.17 -1.85
CA ASP A 108 -16.55 3.56 -2.19
C ASP A 108 -15.27 4.39 -1.94
N ALA A 109 -14.36 4.42 -2.92
CA ALA A 109 -13.19 5.31 -2.89
C ALA A 109 -13.62 6.80 -3.01
N GLU A 110 -14.81 7.03 -3.53
CA GLU A 110 -15.42 8.35 -3.71
C GLU A 110 -15.60 9.04 -2.35
N GLY A 111 -14.90 10.16 -2.15
CA GLY A 111 -14.92 10.92 -0.91
C GLY A 111 -13.90 10.51 0.14
N MET A 112 -13.06 9.49 -0.12
CA MET A 112 -11.97 9.12 0.78
C MET A 112 -10.80 10.10 0.66
N PRO A 113 -10.18 10.52 1.78
CA PRO A 113 -8.95 11.31 1.76
C PRO A 113 -7.90 10.69 0.84
N TYR A 114 -7.34 11.50 -0.07
CA TYR A 114 -6.30 11.11 -1.02
C TYR A 114 -6.68 9.97 -1.99
N GLY A 115 -7.97 9.58 -2.04
CA GLY A 115 -8.46 8.47 -2.85
C GLY A 115 -8.02 7.10 -2.35
N ALA A 116 -7.67 6.95 -1.06
CA ALA A 116 -7.30 5.65 -0.50
C ALA A 116 -8.47 4.67 -0.56
N TYR A 117 -8.24 3.46 -1.08
CA TYR A 117 -9.32 2.47 -1.24
C TYR A 117 -8.94 1.05 -0.85
N LEU A 118 -7.66 0.74 -0.67
CA LEU A 118 -7.22 -0.60 -0.29
C LEU A 118 -5.91 -0.54 0.47
N ILE A 119 -5.85 -1.23 1.61
CA ILE A 119 -4.63 -1.39 2.40
C ILE A 119 -4.42 -2.88 2.60
N PHE A 120 -3.23 -3.36 2.25
CA PHE A 120 -2.72 -4.64 2.72
C PHE A 120 -1.67 -4.41 3.80
N ALA A 121 -1.64 -5.27 4.80
CA ALA A 121 -0.62 -5.27 5.85
C ALA A 121 -0.08 -6.70 6.03
N LEU A 122 1.23 -6.81 6.21
CA LEU A 122 1.92 -8.06 6.51
C LEU A 122 3.05 -7.79 7.49
N ILE A 123 3.20 -8.65 8.49
CA ILE A 123 4.30 -8.57 9.46
C ILE A 123 5.58 -9.12 8.81
N GLY A 124 6.65 -8.32 8.81
CA GLY A 124 8.01 -8.72 8.45
C GLY A 124 8.30 -8.92 6.96
N GLU A 125 7.32 -8.75 6.08
CA GLU A 125 7.45 -9.03 4.64
C GLU A 125 6.55 -8.11 3.81
N ASP A 126 6.84 -7.95 2.51
CA ASP A 126 5.97 -7.19 1.60
C ASP A 126 4.69 -7.99 1.28
N PRO A 127 3.48 -7.43 1.49
CA PRO A 127 2.23 -8.11 1.12
C PRO A 127 2.15 -8.55 -0.34
N PHE A 128 2.83 -7.87 -1.27
CA PHE A 128 2.84 -8.22 -2.70
C PHE A 128 4.07 -9.04 -3.12
N ASN A 129 5.07 -9.19 -2.26
CA ASN A 129 6.23 -10.04 -2.50
C ASN A 129 6.69 -10.71 -1.18
N PRO A 130 5.90 -11.62 -0.59
CA PRO A 130 6.19 -12.21 0.71
C PRO A 130 7.47 -13.08 0.68
N GLU A 131 7.75 -13.73 -0.45
CA GLU A 131 8.93 -14.61 -0.59
C GLU A 131 10.24 -13.84 -0.79
N GLY A 132 10.19 -12.50 -0.92
CA GLY A 132 11.37 -11.63 -0.89
C GLY A 132 12.35 -11.79 -2.05
N GLU A 133 12.08 -12.67 -3.01
CA GLU A 133 12.87 -12.79 -4.23
C GLU A 133 12.50 -11.61 -5.14
N GLU A 134 13.29 -10.54 -5.04
CA GLU A 134 13.75 -9.89 -6.25
C GLU A 134 14.42 -11.02 -7.05
N MET A 135 13.70 -11.64 -8.01
CA MET A 135 14.39 -12.35 -9.07
C MET A 135 15.27 -11.27 -9.71
N ASP A 136 16.57 -11.33 -9.41
CA ASP A 136 17.60 -10.65 -10.18
C ASP A 136 17.43 -11.13 -11.61
N TYR A 137 16.59 -10.45 -12.38
CA TYR A 137 16.71 -10.44 -13.82
C TYR A 137 17.95 -9.59 -14.13
N GLU A 138 19.13 -10.10 -13.74
CA GLU A 138 20.34 -9.94 -14.53
C GLU A 138 20.16 -10.79 -15.80
N ASP A 139 19.10 -10.54 -16.57
CA ASP A 139 19.14 -10.85 -18.00
C ASP A 139 19.86 -9.66 -18.63
N THR A 140 21.18 -9.72 -18.54
CA THR A 140 22.07 -8.92 -19.38
C THR A 140 21.57 -9.08 -20.80
N GLY A 141 20.94 -8.03 -21.35
CA GLY A 141 20.40 -7.98 -22.71
C GLY A 141 21.46 -8.22 -23.79
N GLU A 142 21.92 -9.46 -23.89
CA GLU A 142 22.80 -9.96 -24.94
C GLU A 142 22.01 -10.32 -26.21
N ASP A 143 20.67 -10.35 -26.15
CA ASP A 143 19.79 -10.57 -27.31
C ASP A 143 19.44 -9.28 -28.07
N LEU A 144 20.09 -8.15 -27.78
CA LEU A 144 20.01 -6.92 -28.57
C LEU A 144 21.36 -6.52 -29.19
N LEU A 145 21.99 -7.47 -29.89
CA LEU A 145 22.97 -7.15 -30.91
C LEU A 145 22.42 -7.50 -32.31
N PRO A 146 22.71 -6.65 -33.32
CA PRO A 146 21.95 -6.51 -34.57
C PRO A 146 22.01 -7.70 -35.53
#